data_AF-A0A6P0XBU4-F1
#
_entry.id   AF-A0A6P0XBU4-F1
#
_cell.length_a   1.000
_cell.length_b   1.000
_cell.length_c   1.000
_cell.angle_alpha   90.00
_cell.angle_beta   90.00
_cell.angle_gamma   90.00
#
_symmetry.space_group_name_H-M   'P 1'
#
loop_
_entity.id
_entity.type
_entity.pdbx_description
1 polymer ?
#
loop_
_entity_poly.entity_id
_entity_poly.type
_entity_poly.pdbx_seq_one_letter_code
_entity_poly.pdbx_strand_id
1 'polypeptide(L)'
;ILDLIQQYQISGIIATNTTISRDELKTKVIAKTGKLVTEEAGGISGAPLTQRSTEIIKFIWQETQGKLPIIGVGGIFTVEDAWDKITAGASLIQVYTGWVYQGPGMVKQILQGLLQKLDERGLNSISEAIGLAHK
;
A
#
# COMPACT_ATOMS: atom_id res chain seq x y z
N ILE A 1 18.98 -5.00 0.51
CA ILE A 1 17.85 -5.77 -0.09
C ILE A 1 17.75 -5.48 -1.58
N LEU A 2 17.60 -4.21 -1.99
CA LEU A 2 17.51 -3.86 -3.41
C LEU A 2 18.74 -4.30 -4.22
N ASP A 3 19.94 -4.19 -3.64
CA ASP A 3 21.17 -4.71 -4.28
C ASP A 3 21.10 -6.21 -4.56
N LEU A 4 20.55 -6.99 -3.63
CA LEU A 4 20.37 -8.44 -3.81
C LEU A 4 19.31 -8.73 -4.88
N ILE A 5 18.23 -7.94 -4.92
CA ILE A 5 17.20 -8.07 -5.96
C ILE A 5 17.82 -7.84 -7.35
N GLN A 6 18.67 -6.83 -7.48
CA GLN A 6 19.38 -6.56 -8.73
C GLN A 6 20.38 -7.69 -9.06
N GLN A 7 21.17 -8.13 -8.09
CA GLN A 7 22.18 -9.17 -8.26
C GLN A 7 21.55 -10.51 -8.71
N TYR A 8 20.42 -10.88 -8.10
CA TYR A 8 19.74 -12.15 -8.38
C TYR A 8 18.60 -12.01 -9.41
N GLN A 9 18.46 -10.84 -10.03
CA GLN A 9 17.45 -10.56 -11.06
C GLN A 9 16.03 -10.95 -10.63
N ILE A 10 15.66 -10.62 -9.39
CA ILE A 10 14.32 -10.89 -8.86
C ILE A 10 13.28 -10.12 -9.66
N SER A 11 12.19 -10.78 -10.04
CA SER A 11 11.21 -10.24 -11.00
C SER A 11 10.28 -9.16 -10.44
N GLY A 12 10.26 -8.95 -9.13
CA GLY A 12 9.41 -7.96 -8.47
C GLY A 12 9.44 -8.09 -6.95
N ILE A 13 8.78 -7.16 -6.27
CA ILE A 13 8.69 -7.13 -4.81
C ILE A 13 7.28 -6.79 -4.33
N ILE A 14 6.84 -7.42 -3.25
CA ILE A 14 5.61 -7.06 -2.53
C ILE A 14 5.99 -6.10 -1.39
N ALA A 15 5.39 -4.90 -1.38
CA ALA A 15 5.66 -3.86 -0.40
C ALA A 15 4.33 -3.30 0.15
N THR A 16 3.90 -3.58 1.39
CA THR A 16 4.64 -4.23 2.50
C THR A 16 3.85 -5.32 3.22
N ASN A 17 4.56 -6.08 4.06
CA ASN A 17 3.94 -6.91 5.09
C ASN A 17 3.43 -6.01 6.25
N THR A 18 2.87 -6.64 7.28
CA THR A 18 2.50 -6.04 8.56
C THR A 18 3.67 -5.32 9.25
N THR A 19 3.34 -4.42 10.19
CA THR A 19 4.34 -3.70 11.00
C THR A 19 4.27 -4.08 12.46
N ILE A 20 5.40 -4.09 13.14
CA ILE A 20 5.45 -4.25 14.60
C ILE A 20 5.27 -2.91 15.35
N SER A 21 5.42 -1.78 14.65
CA SER A 21 5.15 -0.47 15.26
C SER A 21 3.68 -0.37 15.70
N ARG A 22 3.47 0.32 16.82
CA ARG A 22 2.16 0.58 17.43
C ARG A 22 1.85 2.07 17.49
N ASP A 23 2.67 2.91 16.88
CA ASP A 23 2.67 4.37 17.08
C ASP A 23 1.36 5.01 16.58
N GLU A 24 0.90 4.55 15.42
CA GLU A 24 -0.33 5.02 14.76
C GLU A 24 -1.63 4.42 15.33
N LEU A 25 -1.54 3.61 16.40
CA LEU A 25 -2.72 3.04 17.04
C LEU A 25 -3.38 4.03 18.01
N LYS A 26 -4.66 4.30 17.74
CA LYS A 26 -5.55 5.05 18.64
C LYS A 26 -5.90 4.24 19.90
N THR A 27 -6.08 2.92 19.74
CA THR A 27 -6.32 2.02 20.86
C THR A 27 -5.07 1.90 21.73
N LYS A 28 -5.16 2.31 22.99
CA LYS A 28 -4.05 2.16 23.96
C LYS A 28 -4.20 0.92 24.83
N VAL A 29 -5.41 0.62 25.27
CA VAL A 29 -5.74 -0.55 26.10
C VAL A 29 -6.73 -1.44 25.35
N ILE A 30 -6.49 -2.75 25.36
CA ILE A 30 -7.38 -3.73 24.76
C ILE A 30 -8.45 -4.10 25.77
N ALA A 31 -9.68 -3.64 25.54
CA ALA A 31 -10.78 -3.78 26.50
C ALA A 31 -11.02 -5.21 26.99
N LYS A 32 -10.83 -6.21 26.12
CA LYS A 32 -11.04 -7.63 26.45
C LYS A 32 -10.00 -8.19 27.44
N THR A 33 -8.77 -7.69 27.40
CA THR A 33 -7.65 -8.24 28.19
C THR A 33 -7.18 -7.28 29.29
N GLY A 34 -7.51 -5.99 29.19
CA GLY A 34 -7.01 -4.93 30.06
C GLY A 34 -5.55 -4.54 29.81
N LYS A 35 -4.87 -5.17 28.85
CA LYS A 35 -3.44 -4.94 28.56
C LYS A 35 -3.22 -3.76 27.62
N LEU A 36 -2.03 -3.17 27.67
CA LEU A 36 -1.63 -2.19 26.67
C LEU A 36 -1.45 -2.85 25.30
N VAL A 37 -1.79 -2.16 24.23
CA VAL A 37 -1.61 -2.66 22.86
C VAL A 37 -0.14 -2.92 22.51
N THR A 38 0.78 -2.27 23.23
CA THR A 38 2.23 -2.45 23.12
C THR A 38 2.72 -3.77 23.71
N GLU A 39 1.91 -4.43 24.54
CA GLU A 39 2.23 -5.74 25.12
C GLU A 39 1.80 -6.90 24.22
N GLU A 40 0.96 -6.66 23.21
CA GLU A 40 0.53 -7.71 22.28
C GLU A 40 1.61 -8.01 21.25
N ALA A 41 1.86 -9.30 21.03
CA ALA A 41 2.74 -9.78 19.98
C ALA A 41 2.08 -9.70 18.59
N GLY A 42 2.90 -9.81 17.54
CA GLY A 42 2.43 -9.89 16.15
C GLY A 42 2.36 -8.55 15.41
N GLY A 43 1.93 -8.60 14.16
CA GLY A 43 1.92 -7.46 13.25
C GLY A 43 0.58 -6.72 13.17
N ILE A 44 0.64 -5.40 13.02
CA ILE A 44 -0.50 -4.54 12.65
C ILE A 44 -0.66 -4.54 11.13
N SER A 45 -1.91 -4.50 10.69
CA SER A 45 -2.32 -4.30 9.30
C SER A 45 -3.35 -3.16 9.22
N GLY A 46 -3.78 -2.82 8.00
CA GLY A 46 -4.84 -1.84 7.78
C GLY A 46 -4.39 -0.38 7.85
N ALA A 47 -5.32 0.51 8.17
CA ALA A 47 -5.15 1.97 8.05
C ALA A 47 -3.90 2.56 8.73
N PRO A 48 -3.43 2.04 9.89
CA PRO A 48 -2.16 2.49 10.48
C PRO A 48 -0.93 2.31 9.58
N LEU A 49 -1.00 1.45 8.55
CA LEU A 49 0.10 1.21 7.62
C LEU A 49 0.00 2.05 6.35
N THR A 50 -1.11 2.75 6.07
CA THR A 50 -1.38 3.40 4.78
C THR A 50 -0.21 4.30 4.36
N GLN A 51 0.15 5.26 5.21
CA GLN A 51 1.24 6.19 4.92
C GLN A 51 2.59 5.48 4.80
N ARG A 52 2.97 4.70 5.82
CA ARG A 52 4.29 4.07 5.87
C ARG A 52 4.53 3.11 4.70
N SER A 53 3.53 2.32 4.33
CA SER A 53 3.66 1.41 3.20
C SER A 53 3.77 2.16 1.87
N THR A 54 3.07 3.28 1.70
CA THR A 54 3.21 4.15 0.53
C THR A 54 4.60 4.80 0.46
N GLU A 55 5.17 5.24 1.59
CA GLU A 55 6.56 5.72 1.66
C GLU A 55 7.57 4.67 1.21
N ILE A 56 7.39 3.41 1.61
CA ILE A 56 8.28 2.31 1.20
C ILE A 56 8.15 2.04 -0.30
N ILE A 57 6.94 2.05 -0.86
CA ILE A 57 6.73 1.92 -2.32
C ILE A 57 7.48 3.05 -3.05
N LYS A 58 7.30 4.30 -2.58
CA LYS A 58 7.98 5.49 -3.14
C LYS A 58 9.49 5.33 -3.12
N PHE A 59 10.05 4.90 -1.98
CA PHE A 59 11.48 4.65 -1.82
C PHE A 59 11.99 3.59 -2.80
N ILE A 60 11.34 2.43 -2.87
CA ILE A 60 11.75 1.35 -3.78
C ILE A 60 11.70 1.82 -5.23
N TRP A 61 10.65 2.55 -5.63
CA TRP A 61 10.53 3.04 -6.99
C TRP A 61 11.66 4.01 -7.35
N GLN A 62 12.02 4.93 -6.44
CA GLN A 62 13.13 5.88 -6.64
C GLN A 62 14.48 5.18 -6.79
N GLU A 63 14.79 4.26 -5.87
CA GLU A 63 16.05 3.52 -5.87
C GLU A 63 16.20 2.62 -7.10
N THR A 64 15.08 2.06 -7.58
CA THR A 64 15.09 1.19 -8.77
C THR A 64 14.80 1.92 -10.08
N GLN A 65 14.52 3.23 -10.04
CA GLN A 65 14.12 4.04 -11.20
C GLN A 65 12.95 3.40 -11.96
N GLY A 66 11.99 2.83 -11.24
CA GLY A 66 10.84 2.11 -11.79
C GLY A 66 11.16 0.81 -12.54
N LYS A 67 12.41 0.30 -12.49
CA LYS A 67 12.81 -0.94 -13.18
C LYS A 67 12.37 -2.21 -12.46
N LEU A 68 12.07 -2.13 -11.17
CA LEU A 68 11.59 -3.26 -10.38
C LEU A 68 10.07 -3.16 -10.24
N PRO A 69 9.28 -4.13 -10.75
CA PRO A 69 7.85 -4.17 -10.51
C PRO A 69 7.51 -4.26 -9.01
N ILE A 70 6.58 -3.41 -8.56
CA ILE A 70 6.16 -3.34 -7.15
C ILE A 70 4.68 -3.73 -7.04
N ILE A 71 4.38 -4.67 -6.15
CA ILE A 71 3.02 -4.96 -5.71
C ILE A 71 2.79 -4.22 -4.38
N GLY A 72 1.98 -3.17 -4.42
CA GLY A 72 1.69 -2.30 -3.29
C GLY A 72 0.64 -2.86 -2.34
N VAL A 73 0.95 -2.93 -1.05
CA VAL A 73 0.11 -3.53 0.00
C VAL A 73 0.21 -2.69 1.27
N GLY A 74 -0.88 -2.64 2.04
CA GLY A 74 -0.91 -2.00 3.36
C GLY A 74 -1.86 -0.81 3.39
N GLY A 75 -2.92 -0.91 4.18
CA GLY A 75 -3.80 0.22 4.47
C GLY A 75 -4.62 0.75 3.29
N ILE A 76 -4.97 -0.11 2.32
CA ILE A 76 -5.86 0.28 1.21
C ILE A 76 -7.30 0.06 1.62
N PHE A 77 -8.08 1.14 1.70
CA PHE A 77 -9.52 1.15 2.00
C PHE A 77 -10.31 1.92 0.95
N THR A 78 -9.71 2.94 0.36
CA THR A 78 -10.36 3.89 -0.55
C THR A 78 -9.74 3.89 -1.94
N VAL A 79 -10.38 4.62 -2.86
CA VAL A 79 -9.84 4.93 -4.19
C VAL A 79 -8.53 5.72 -4.06
N GLU A 80 -8.50 6.69 -3.15
CA GLU A 80 -7.34 7.54 -2.86
C GLU A 80 -6.15 6.69 -2.40
N ASP A 81 -6.36 5.74 -1.48
CA ASP A 81 -5.26 4.87 -1.00
C ASP A 81 -4.67 4.03 -2.15
N ALA A 82 -5.53 3.53 -3.04
CA ALA A 82 -5.11 2.76 -4.22
C ALA A 82 -4.34 3.65 -5.20
N TRP A 83 -4.86 4.84 -5.48
CA TRP A 83 -4.25 5.83 -6.37
C TRP A 83 -2.88 6.28 -5.86
N ASP A 84 -2.77 6.57 -4.57
CA ASP A 84 -1.52 7.01 -3.95
C ASP A 84 -0.44 5.93 -4.05
N LYS A 85 -0.80 4.65 -3.88
CA LYS A 85 0.17 3.55 -4.07
C LYS A 85 0.62 3.39 -5.51
N ILE A 86 -0.31 3.48 -6.46
CA ILE A 86 0.00 3.37 -7.89
C ILE A 86 0.92 4.52 -8.31
N THR A 87 0.54 5.75 -7.95
CA THR A 87 1.33 6.94 -8.26
C THR A 87 2.66 7.03 -7.52
N ALA A 88 2.79 6.37 -6.36
CA ALA A 88 4.07 6.17 -5.68
C ALA A 88 4.96 5.09 -6.34
N GLY A 89 4.44 4.32 -7.31
CA GLY A 89 5.23 3.37 -8.09
C GLY A 89 4.74 1.92 -8.10
N ALA A 90 3.63 1.60 -7.43
CA ALA A 90 3.07 0.25 -7.47
C ALA A 90 2.47 -0.06 -8.86
N SER A 91 2.85 -1.19 -9.45
CA SER A 91 2.27 -1.70 -10.70
C SER A 91 0.99 -2.50 -10.46
N LEU A 92 0.86 -3.09 -9.27
CA LEU A 92 -0.32 -3.83 -8.80
C LEU A 92 -0.57 -3.47 -7.35
N ILE A 93 -1.79 -3.69 -6.87
CA ILE A 93 -2.12 -3.53 -5.44
C ILE A 93 -2.79 -4.78 -4.86
N GLN A 94 -2.59 -5.04 -3.58
CA GLN A 94 -3.30 -6.09 -2.83
C GLN A 94 -4.06 -5.50 -1.65
N VAL A 95 -5.26 -6.01 -1.43
CA VAL A 95 -6.15 -5.59 -0.35
C VAL A 95 -6.39 -6.75 0.61
N TYR A 96 -6.46 -6.45 1.91
CA TYR A 96 -6.90 -7.41 2.94
C TYR A 96 -7.75 -6.70 3.98
N THR A 97 -7.14 -5.93 4.88
CA THR A 97 -7.85 -5.34 6.02
C THR A 97 -8.98 -4.42 5.56
N GLY A 98 -8.76 -3.62 4.50
CA GLY A 98 -9.83 -2.84 3.87
C GLY A 98 -11.01 -3.69 3.45
N TRP A 99 -10.76 -4.83 2.79
CA TRP A 99 -11.82 -5.74 2.34
C TRP A 99 -12.58 -6.36 3.51
N VAL A 100 -11.91 -6.68 4.62
CA VAL A 100 -12.56 -7.19 5.84
C VAL A 100 -13.57 -6.19 6.41
N TYR A 101 -13.23 -4.90 6.43
CA TYR A 101 -14.10 -3.86 7.00
C TYR A 101 -15.14 -3.31 6.02
N GLN A 102 -14.81 -3.19 4.74
CA GLN A 102 -15.65 -2.59 3.69
C GLN A 102 -16.48 -3.63 2.92
N GLY A 103 -16.13 -4.91 3.04
CA GLY A 103 -16.76 -6.00 2.30
C GLY A 103 -16.39 -6.05 0.82
N PRO A 104 -16.99 -6.98 0.05
CA PRO A 104 -16.63 -7.23 -1.35
C PRO A 104 -16.92 -6.06 -2.30
N GLY A 105 -17.87 -5.17 -1.94
CA GLY A 105 -18.19 -3.98 -2.75
C GLY A 105 -17.02 -3.01 -2.92
N MET A 106 -16.05 -3.03 -1.99
CA MET A 106 -14.86 -2.19 -2.01
C MET A 106 -14.07 -2.31 -3.32
N VAL A 107 -13.92 -3.53 -3.85
CA VAL A 107 -13.13 -3.75 -5.08
C VAL A 107 -13.76 -3.02 -6.26
N LYS A 108 -15.09 -3.09 -6.40
CA LYS A 108 -15.81 -2.36 -7.45
C LYS A 108 -15.68 -0.85 -7.27
N GLN A 109 -15.80 -0.34 -6.05
CA GLN A 109 -15.65 1.08 -5.75
C GLN A 109 -14.25 1.60 -6.12
N ILE A 110 -13.19 0.86 -5.75
CA ILE A 110 -11.82 1.20 -6.12
C ILE A 110 -11.65 1.23 -7.63
N LEU A 111 -12.08 0.18 -8.34
CA LEU A 111 -11.94 0.11 -9.79
C LEU A 111 -12.67 1.25 -10.51
N GLN A 112 -13.90 1.56 -10.10
CA GLN A 112 -14.66 2.69 -10.67
C GLN A 112 -14.00 4.03 -10.39
N GLY A 113 -13.53 4.26 -9.16
CA GLY A 113 -12.84 5.49 -8.81
C GLY A 113 -11.50 5.63 -9.52
N LEU A 114 -10.76 4.55 -9.75
CA LEU A 114 -9.52 4.59 -10.54
C LEU A 114 -9.78 5.02 -11.98
N LEU A 115 -10.86 4.54 -12.62
CA LEU A 115 -11.26 5.02 -13.94
C LEU A 115 -11.52 6.53 -13.93
N GLN A 116 -12.24 7.03 -12.93
CA GLN A 116 -12.47 8.47 -12.77
C GLN A 116 -11.16 9.25 -12.60
N LYS A 117 -10.21 8.75 -11.80
CA LYS A 117 -8.88 9.40 -11.65
C LYS A 117 -8.11 9.44 -12.97
N LEU A 118 -8.23 8.42 -13.83
CA LEU A 118 -7.62 8.42 -15.16
C LEU A 118 -8.23 9.50 -16.06
N ASP A 119 -9.56 9.59 -16.10
CA ASP A 119 -10.28 10.61 -16.87
C ASP A 119 -9.91 12.04 -16.41
N GLU A 120 -9.91 12.28 -15.09
CA GLU A 120 -9.54 13.57 -14.48
C GLU A 120 -8.10 14.01 -14.82
N ARG A 121 -7.21 13.05 -15.07
CA ARG A 121 -5.79 13.28 -15.36
C ARG A 121 -5.47 13.17 -16.85
N GLY A 122 -6.45 12.84 -17.70
CA GLY A 122 -6.24 12.63 -19.13
C GLY A 122 -5.31 11.44 -19.46
N LEU A 123 -5.28 10.41 -18.61
CA LEU A 123 -4.47 9.21 -18.80
C LEU A 123 -5.28 8.12 -19.51
N ASN A 124 -4.70 7.42 -20.48
CA ASN A 124 -5.41 6.38 -21.23
C ASN A 124 -5.29 4.99 -20.61
N SER A 125 -4.34 4.81 -19.69
CA SER A 125 -4.05 3.53 -19.05
C SER A 125 -3.54 3.74 -17.62
N ILE A 126 -3.88 2.81 -16.72
CA ILE A 126 -3.36 2.81 -15.35
C ILE A 126 -1.83 2.72 -15.30
N SER A 127 -1.20 2.13 -16.32
CA SER A 127 0.26 2.05 -16.42
C SER A 127 0.92 3.43 -16.54
N GLU A 128 0.22 4.43 -17.07
CA GLU A 128 0.73 5.80 -17.19
C GLU A 128 0.75 6.52 -15.83
N ALA A 129 -0.07 6.06 -14.88
CA ALA A 129 -0.11 6.58 -13.52
C ALA A 129 1.01 6.02 -12.63
N ILE A 130 1.66 4.91 -13.01
CA ILE A 130 2.70 4.28 -12.20
C ILE A 130 3.88 5.24 -12.03
N GLY A 131 4.18 5.60 -10.78
CA GLY A 131 5.28 6.50 -10.46
C GLY A 131 5.02 7.98 -10.83
N LEU A 132 3.77 8.36 -11.12
CA LEU A 132 3.42 9.73 -11.49
C LEU A 132 3.80 10.78 -10.43
N ALA A 133 3.85 10.40 -9.14
CA ALA A 133 4.21 11.29 -8.04
C ALA A 133 5.70 11.68 -7.98
N HIS A 134 6.52 11.16 -8.90
CA HIS A 134 7.96 11.40 -8.98
C HIS A 134 8.37 12.29 -10.16
N LYS A 135 7.43 12.59 -11.06
CA LYS A 135 7.61 13.49 -12.20
C LYS A 135 7.27 14.92 -11.78
#